data_AF-A0AAN7MRL9-F1
#
_entry.id   AF-A0AAN7MRL9-F1
#
_cell.length_a   1.000
_cell.length_b   1.000
_cell.length_c   1.000
_cell.angle_alpha   90.00
_cell.angle_beta   90.00
_cell.angle_gamma   90.00
#
_symmetry.space_group_name_H-M   'P 1'
#
loop_
_entity.id
_entity.type
_entity.pdbx_description
1 polymer ?
#
loop_
_entity_poly.entity_id
_entity_poly.type
_entity_poly.pdbx_seq_one_letter_code
_entity_poly.pdbx_strand_id
1 'polypeptide(L)'
;MEWEDGARLFSVVPTERTIGNGHKLKHRKFHLNIRKSFFHFYCEGGQTLDEVAQKDSGTALEQREAPEYLQYIDDIILWGNTAEEVFEKGKKIVQILLKAGFAIKQSKVKGPAQEIQFSGIKWQDGHRQIPMDVINKITAMSPPTSKKETQAFLGIVGFWRMHIPNHNLIISSLYQVTWKKNDFKWGPEQQQAFEQIKREIVHAVALGPVQAGQDV
;
A
#
# COMPACT_ATOMS: atom_id res chain seq x y z
N MET A 1 -28.59 9.76 4.85
CA MET A 1 -28.26 10.09 6.25
C MET A 1 -26.75 10.17 6.30
N GLU A 2 -26.25 11.40 6.22
CA GLU A 2 -24.84 11.73 6.43
C GLU A 2 -24.39 11.24 7.81
N TRP A 3 -23.09 11.01 8.01
CA TRP A 3 -22.26 11.71 9.00
C TRP A 3 -20.80 11.29 8.80
N GLU A 4 -19.97 12.33 8.78
CA GLU A 4 -18.53 12.30 8.96
C GLU A 4 -18.14 11.79 10.35
N ASP A 5 -16.89 11.36 10.47
CA ASP A 5 -15.86 11.88 11.38
C ASP A 5 -15.04 10.77 12.05
N GLY A 6 -13.72 10.97 12.19
CA GLY A 6 -12.88 10.05 12.97
C GLY A 6 -11.42 9.92 12.52
N ALA A 7 -10.63 10.93 12.87
CA ALA A 7 -9.19 11.00 12.70
C ALA A 7 -8.38 9.86 13.34
N ARG A 8 -7.15 9.70 12.79
CA ARG A 8 -5.88 9.21 13.38
C ARG A 8 -5.31 8.00 12.64
N LEU A 9 -4.36 8.24 11.74
CA LEU A 9 -3.34 7.24 11.46
C LEU A 9 -1.95 7.89 11.37
N PHE A 10 -0.99 7.14 11.93
CA PHE A 10 0.46 7.30 11.89
C PHE A 10 1.13 8.18 12.96
N SER A 11 1.36 7.57 14.12
CA SER A 11 2.60 7.79 14.89
C SER A 11 3.62 6.73 14.48
N VAL A 12 4.69 7.11 13.78
CA VAL A 12 5.85 6.23 13.58
C VAL A 12 7.12 7.02 13.92
N VAL A 13 7.86 6.49 14.89
CA VAL A 13 9.17 6.97 15.34
C VAL A 13 10.23 6.49 14.33
N PRO A 14 11.17 7.34 13.87
CA PRO A 14 12.19 6.92 12.92
C PRO A 14 13.38 6.25 13.63
N THR A 15 13.86 5.14 13.08
CA THR A 15 15.17 4.57 13.42
C THR A 15 16.00 4.40 12.15
N GLU A 16 17.25 4.87 12.22
CA GLU A 16 18.24 5.00 11.16
C GLU A 16 18.70 3.66 10.56
N ARG A 17 19.06 3.64 9.26
CA ARG A 17 20.39 3.22 8.75
C ARG A 17 20.54 3.22 7.21
N THR A 18 21.53 4.01 6.78
CA THR A 18 22.56 3.85 5.72
C THR A 18 22.27 3.23 4.33
N ILE A 19 22.37 4.15 3.35
CA ILE A 19 22.90 4.14 1.95
C ILE A 19 23.61 2.86 1.43
N GLY A 20 23.28 2.46 0.19
CA GLY A 20 24.12 1.58 -0.64
C GLY A 20 23.68 1.42 -2.11
N ASN A 21 24.38 2.11 -3.01
CA ASN A 21 24.68 1.90 -4.45
C ASN A 21 23.62 1.47 -5.48
N GLY A 22 23.51 2.31 -6.52
CA GLY A 22 22.68 2.10 -7.70
C GLY A 22 23.27 1.15 -8.74
N HIS A 23 22.37 0.45 -9.43
CA HIS A 23 22.62 -0.22 -10.70
C HIS A 23 21.54 0.20 -11.70
N LYS A 24 21.97 0.66 -12.88
CA LYS A 24 21.10 1.00 -14.02
C LYS A 24 20.39 -0.25 -14.55
N LEU A 25 19.06 -0.27 -14.50
CA LEU A 25 18.23 -1.30 -15.12
C LEU A 25 18.03 -1.00 -16.62
N LYS A 26 18.49 -1.90 -17.48
CA LYS A 26 18.22 -1.90 -18.92
C LYS A 26 16.78 -2.36 -19.15
N HIS A 27 15.99 -1.55 -19.85
CA HIS A 27 14.64 -1.92 -20.30
C HIS A 27 14.70 -3.08 -21.31
N ARG A 28 14.23 -4.26 -20.91
CA ARG A 28 13.73 -5.29 -21.83
C ARG A 28 12.21 -5.23 -21.81
N LYS A 29 11.59 -5.11 -23.00
CA LYS A 29 10.14 -5.22 -23.20
C LYS A 29 9.71 -6.65 -22.85
N PHE A 30 9.11 -6.83 -21.68
CA PHE A 30 8.38 -8.05 -21.33
C PHE A 30 6.89 -7.82 -21.58
N HIS A 31 6.26 -8.71 -22.35
CA HIS A 31 4.80 -8.76 -22.46
C HIS A 31 4.28 -9.29 -21.13
N LEU A 32 3.73 -8.40 -20.30
CA LEU A 32 3.27 -8.74 -18.96
C LEU A 32 1.81 -9.19 -19.06
N ASN A 33 1.55 -10.46 -18.75
CA ASN A 33 0.20 -10.98 -18.60
C ASN A 33 -0.35 -10.45 -17.27
N ILE A 34 -0.99 -9.29 -17.33
CA ILE A 34 -1.47 -8.56 -16.15
C ILE A 34 -2.69 -9.30 -15.60
N ARG A 35 -2.57 -9.87 -14.39
CA ARG A 35 -3.69 -10.48 -13.65
C ARG A 35 -4.70 -9.38 -13.27
N LYS A 36 -5.98 -9.58 -13.60
CA LYS A 36 -7.00 -8.51 -13.64
C LYS A 36 -8.09 -8.63 -12.59
N SER A 37 -8.23 -9.76 -11.91
CA SER A 37 -9.30 -9.96 -10.92
C SER A 37 -8.72 -10.08 -9.52
N PHE A 38 -9.38 -9.48 -8.53
CA PHE A 38 -8.97 -9.47 -7.12
C PHE A 38 -10.07 -9.92 -6.17
N PHE A 39 -9.69 -10.55 -5.06
CA PHE A 39 -10.61 -10.95 -3.97
C PHE A 39 -9.98 -10.67 -2.61
N HIS A 40 -10.68 -9.94 -1.73
CA HIS A 40 -10.15 -9.50 -0.43
C HIS A 40 -11.00 -10.05 0.72
N PHE A 41 -10.34 -10.51 1.77
CA PHE A 41 -10.94 -10.91 3.04
C PHE A 41 -10.23 -10.28 4.22
N TYR A 42 -10.97 -10.18 5.33
CA TYR A 42 -10.44 -9.87 6.65
C TYR A 42 -10.64 -11.09 7.56
N CYS A 43 -9.56 -11.57 8.19
CA CYS A 43 -9.56 -12.68 9.13
C CYS A 43 -8.96 -12.28 10.48
N GLU A 44 -9.59 -12.70 11.58
CA GLU A 44 -9.06 -12.45 12.92
C GLU A 44 -8.25 -13.66 13.41
N GLY A 45 -6.94 -13.48 13.56
CA GLY A 45 -6.05 -14.49 14.15
C GLY A 45 -4.58 -14.18 13.84
N GLY A 46 -3.71 -14.35 14.84
CA GLY A 46 -2.30 -13.91 14.76
C GLY A 46 -1.36 -14.80 13.94
N GLN A 47 -1.87 -15.68 13.07
CA GLN A 47 -1.05 -16.61 12.27
C GLN A 47 -1.16 -16.29 10.78
N THR A 48 -0.11 -16.57 10.02
CA THR A 48 -0.14 -16.39 8.56
C THR A 48 -0.89 -17.53 7.89
N LEU A 49 -1.42 -17.30 6.68
CA LEU A 49 -2.03 -18.32 5.84
C LEU A 49 -1.07 -19.49 5.59
N ASP A 50 0.22 -19.21 5.46
CA ASP A 50 1.26 -20.22 5.25
C ASP A 50 1.38 -21.14 6.47
N GLU A 51 1.39 -20.57 7.67
CA GLU A 51 1.44 -21.32 8.94
C GLU A 51 0.20 -22.18 9.13
N VAL A 52 -0.96 -21.70 8.68
CA VAL A 52 -2.22 -22.44 8.71
C VAL A 52 -2.21 -23.58 7.70
N ALA A 53 -1.78 -23.32 6.46
CA ALA A 53 -1.73 -24.29 5.38
C ALA A 53 -0.73 -25.43 5.64
N GLN A 54 0.38 -25.17 6.32
CA GLN A 54 1.37 -26.20 6.70
C GLN A 54 0.87 -27.16 7.79
N LYS A 55 -0.09 -26.74 8.62
CA LYS A 55 -0.67 -27.57 9.68
C LYS A 55 -1.78 -28.50 9.17
N ASP A 56 -2.48 -28.11 8.11
CA ASP A 56 -3.46 -28.98 7.44
C ASP A 56 -2.71 -29.93 6.50
N SER A 57 -2.40 -31.14 6.98
CA SER A 57 -1.55 -32.16 6.32
C SER A 57 -2.14 -32.77 5.03
N GLY A 58 -2.96 -32.01 4.29
CA GLY A 58 -3.63 -32.43 3.07
C GLY A 58 -4.06 -31.30 2.12
N THR A 59 -3.59 -30.06 2.29
CA THR A 59 -4.00 -28.94 1.42
C THR A 59 -2.98 -28.56 0.35
N ALA A 60 -3.47 -28.55 -0.89
CA ALA A 60 -2.81 -28.22 -2.15
C ALA A 60 -2.36 -26.75 -2.27
N LEU A 61 -1.58 -26.25 -1.32
CA LEU A 61 -0.77 -25.04 -1.46
C LEU A 61 0.70 -25.37 -1.79
N GLU A 62 1.05 -26.66 -1.87
CA GLU A 62 2.27 -27.13 -2.52
C GLU A 62 2.15 -27.03 -4.05
N GLN A 63 2.24 -25.83 -4.61
CA GLN A 63 2.66 -25.69 -6.01
C GLN A 63 3.80 -24.68 -6.10
N ARG A 64 4.80 -25.05 -6.91
CA ARG A 64 6.06 -24.34 -7.19
C ARG A 64 5.88 -22.97 -7.88
N GLU A 65 4.68 -22.41 -7.86
CA GLU A 65 4.39 -21.09 -8.40
C GLU A 65 4.29 -20.08 -7.26
N ALA A 66 4.72 -18.85 -7.53
CA ALA A 66 4.75 -17.82 -6.51
C ALA A 66 3.33 -17.54 -5.99
N PRO A 67 3.16 -17.26 -4.68
CA PRO A 67 1.84 -17.12 -4.07
C PRO A 67 1.03 -16.06 -4.80
N GLU A 68 -0.16 -16.46 -5.28
CA GLU A 68 -1.10 -15.58 -5.98
C GLU A 68 -2.00 -14.82 -5.00
N TYR A 69 -1.47 -14.58 -3.80
CA TYR A 69 -2.07 -13.83 -2.71
C TYR A 69 -1.02 -13.05 -1.94
N LEU A 70 -1.50 -12.04 -1.22
CA LEU A 70 -0.73 -11.23 -0.30
C LEU A 70 -1.54 -11.13 0.98
N GLN A 71 -0.91 -11.47 2.11
CA GLN A 71 -1.46 -11.26 3.43
C GLN A 71 -0.74 -10.08 4.09
N TYR A 72 -1.52 -9.21 4.72
CA TYR A 72 -1.04 -8.15 5.58
C TYR A 72 -1.84 -8.17 6.88
N ILE A 73 -1.25 -8.75 7.93
CA ILE A 73 -1.91 -8.97 9.23
C ILE A 73 -3.23 -9.73 9.01
N ASP A 74 -4.36 -9.05 9.18
CA ASP A 74 -5.70 -9.61 9.08
C ASP A 74 -6.26 -9.55 7.65
N ASP A 75 -5.67 -8.76 6.76
CA ASP A 75 -6.17 -8.56 5.39
C ASP A 75 -5.48 -9.52 4.42
N ILE A 76 -6.26 -10.22 3.58
CA ILE A 76 -5.76 -11.11 2.52
C ILE A 76 -6.32 -10.67 1.17
N ILE A 77 -5.47 -10.39 0.19
CA ILE A 77 -5.86 -10.17 -1.20
C ILE A 77 -5.36 -11.30 -2.10
N LEU A 78 -6.22 -11.78 -2.99
CA LEU A 78 -5.96 -12.77 -4.02
C LEU A 78 -6.02 -12.13 -5.39
N TRP A 79 -5.31 -12.68 -6.36
CA TRP A 79 -5.45 -12.24 -7.75
C TRP A 79 -5.31 -13.37 -8.77
N GLY A 80 -5.81 -13.14 -9.98
CA GLY A 80 -5.86 -14.14 -11.06
C GLY A 80 -6.26 -13.54 -12.40
N ASN A 81 -6.29 -14.38 -13.44
CA ASN A 81 -6.57 -13.96 -14.80
C ASN A 81 -8.07 -13.79 -15.04
N THR A 82 -8.91 -14.63 -14.42
CA THR A 82 -10.37 -14.55 -14.52
C THR A 82 -11.04 -14.40 -13.16
N ALA A 83 -12.29 -13.92 -13.17
CA ALA A 83 -13.08 -13.75 -11.97
C ALA A 83 -13.41 -15.11 -11.32
N GLU A 84 -13.73 -16.12 -12.13
CA GLU A 84 -14.08 -17.47 -11.71
C GLU A 84 -12.90 -18.16 -11.03
N GLU A 85 -11.70 -18.03 -11.61
CA GLU A 85 -10.46 -18.54 -11.04
C GLU A 85 -10.21 -17.96 -9.64
N VAL A 86 -10.34 -16.64 -9.52
CA VAL A 86 -10.13 -15.91 -8.26
C VAL A 86 -11.19 -16.27 -7.23
N PHE A 87 -12.45 -16.46 -7.64
CA PHE A 87 -13.54 -16.86 -6.76
C PHE A 87 -13.32 -18.26 -6.17
N GLU A 88 -12.94 -19.22 -7.00
CA GLU A 88 -12.68 -20.59 -6.56
C GLU A 88 -11.44 -20.68 -5.66
N LYS A 89 -10.39 -19.90 -5.93
CA LYS A 89 -9.25 -19.72 -5.00
C LYS A 89 -9.71 -19.17 -3.65
N GLY A 90 -10.55 -18.14 -3.70
CA GLY A 90 -11.16 -17.52 -2.53
C GLY A 90 -11.91 -18.49 -1.64
N LYS A 91 -12.77 -19.33 -2.23
CA LYS A 91 -13.50 -20.37 -1.50
C LYS A 91 -12.57 -21.34 -0.77
N LYS A 92 -11.50 -21.79 -1.43
CA LYS A 92 -10.52 -22.71 -0.84
C LYS A 92 -9.85 -22.08 0.38
N ILE A 93 -9.40 -20.84 0.26
CA ILE A 93 -8.74 -20.12 1.38
C ILE A 93 -9.71 -19.89 2.53
N VAL A 94 -10.95 -19.48 2.25
CA VAL A 94 -12.01 -19.35 3.27
C VAL A 94 -12.20 -20.66 4.01
N GLN A 95 -12.28 -21.80 3.31
CA GLN A 95 -12.43 -23.11 3.94
C GLN A 95 -11.24 -23.47 4.83
N ILE A 96 -10.01 -23.19 4.39
CA ILE A 96 -8.79 -23.42 5.16
C ILE A 96 -8.80 -22.59 6.45
N LEU A 97 -9.09 -21.29 6.33
CA LEU A 97 -9.17 -20.37 7.47
C LEU A 97 -10.22 -20.82 8.50
N LEU A 98 -11.43 -21.18 8.04
CA LEU A 98 -12.50 -21.64 8.91
C LEU A 98 -12.14 -22.95 9.63
N LYS A 99 -11.52 -23.91 8.93
CA LYS A 99 -11.02 -25.16 9.56
C LYS A 99 -9.97 -24.90 10.63
N ALA A 100 -9.14 -23.89 10.43
CA ALA A 100 -8.12 -23.46 11.38
C ALA A 100 -8.66 -22.62 12.54
N GLY A 101 -9.98 -22.38 12.59
CA GLY A 101 -10.63 -21.66 13.68
C GLY A 101 -10.64 -20.13 13.51
N PHE A 102 -10.28 -19.60 12.35
CA PHE A 102 -10.35 -18.17 12.09
C PHE A 102 -11.80 -17.73 11.85
N ALA A 103 -12.16 -16.57 12.39
CA ALA A 103 -13.39 -15.88 12.04
C ALA A 103 -13.17 -15.01 10.79
N ILE A 104 -14.12 -15.07 9.85
CA ILE A 104 -14.10 -14.25 8.64
C ILE A 104 -15.28 -13.28 8.70
N LYS A 105 -14.98 -11.99 8.60
CA LYS A 105 -16.03 -10.97 8.60
C LYS A 105 -16.66 -10.85 7.22
N GLN A 106 -17.83 -11.46 7.03
CA GLN A 106 -18.55 -11.48 5.75
C GLN A 106 -18.71 -10.09 5.13
N SER A 107 -18.99 -9.06 5.94
CA SER A 107 -19.17 -7.68 5.48
C SER A 107 -17.90 -7.03 4.90
N LYS A 108 -16.73 -7.63 5.13
CA LYS A 108 -15.42 -7.17 4.61
C LYS A 108 -14.93 -8.02 3.43
N VAL A 109 -15.66 -9.07 3.04
CA VAL A 109 -15.33 -9.89 1.88
C VAL A 109 -15.73 -9.15 0.61
N LYS A 110 -14.80 -8.99 -0.33
CA LYS A 110 -15.00 -8.20 -1.56
C LYS A 110 -14.45 -8.92 -2.79
N GLY A 111 -15.19 -8.84 -3.89
CA GLY A 111 -14.81 -9.31 -5.23
C GLY A 111 -15.57 -10.59 -5.67
N PRO A 112 -15.12 -11.27 -6.75
CA PRO A 112 -14.04 -10.88 -7.65
C PRO A 112 -14.31 -9.53 -8.32
N ALA A 113 -13.31 -8.65 -8.37
CA ALA A 113 -13.43 -7.33 -8.99
C ALA A 113 -12.15 -6.93 -9.74
N GLN A 114 -12.27 -6.05 -10.73
CA GLN A 114 -11.11 -5.50 -11.45
C GLN A 114 -10.35 -4.43 -10.67
N GLU A 115 -11.03 -3.82 -9.70
CA GLU A 115 -10.48 -2.84 -8.79
C GLU A 115 -10.86 -3.21 -7.36
N ILE A 116 -9.90 -3.13 -6.44
CA ILE A 116 -10.13 -3.34 -5.02
C ILE A 116 -9.22 -2.44 -4.19
N GLN A 117 -9.65 -2.06 -2.99
CA GLN A 117 -8.80 -1.36 -2.03
C GLN A 117 -8.37 -2.34 -0.93
N PHE A 118 -7.07 -2.50 -0.76
CA PHE A 118 -6.44 -3.41 0.20
C PHE A 118 -5.38 -2.65 1.00
N SER A 119 -5.49 -2.67 2.33
CA SER A 119 -4.64 -1.92 3.26
C SER A 119 -4.46 -0.43 2.88
N GLY A 120 -5.55 0.21 2.45
CA GLY A 120 -5.56 1.61 2.04
C GLY A 120 -5.01 1.89 0.64
N ILE A 121 -4.44 0.91 -0.06
CA ILE A 121 -3.88 1.04 -1.41
C ILE A 121 -4.94 0.59 -2.44
N LYS A 122 -5.07 1.33 -3.55
CA LYS A 122 -5.91 0.91 -4.67
C LYS A 122 -5.15 -0.09 -5.54
N TRP A 123 -5.77 -1.22 -5.83
CA TRP A 123 -5.27 -2.25 -6.73
C TRP A 123 -6.16 -2.31 -7.96
N GLN A 124 -5.57 -2.15 -9.14
CA GLN A 124 -6.29 -2.17 -10.40
C GLN A 124 -5.37 -2.68 -11.50
N ASP A 125 -5.85 -3.64 -12.29
CA ASP A 125 -5.10 -4.23 -13.40
C ASP A 125 -3.67 -4.60 -12.99
N GLY A 126 -3.53 -5.34 -11.90
CA GLY A 126 -2.22 -5.72 -11.34
C GLY A 126 -1.37 -4.59 -10.78
N HIS A 127 -1.75 -3.32 -10.89
CA HIS A 127 -0.97 -2.18 -10.41
C HIS A 127 -1.45 -1.68 -9.05
N ARG A 128 -0.51 -1.15 -8.26
CA ARG A 128 -0.81 -0.42 -7.02
C ARG A 128 -0.84 1.07 -7.29
N GLN A 129 -1.86 1.75 -6.78
CA GLN A 129 -2.12 3.16 -7.01
C GLN A 129 -2.55 3.86 -5.72
N ILE A 130 -2.35 5.17 -5.68
CA ILE A 130 -2.91 6.03 -4.64
C ILE A 130 -4.41 6.17 -4.91
N PRO A 131 -5.31 5.91 -3.94
CA PRO A 131 -6.73 6.16 -4.11
C PRO A 131 -7.04 7.63 -4.43
N MET A 132 -8.04 7.87 -5.27
CA MET A 132 -8.39 9.23 -5.71
C MET A 132 -8.84 10.13 -4.55
N ASP A 133 -9.54 9.58 -3.55
CA ASP A 133 -9.94 10.36 -2.37
C ASP A 133 -8.74 10.83 -1.54
N VAL A 134 -7.67 10.02 -1.50
CA VAL A 134 -6.41 10.39 -0.85
C VAL A 134 -5.69 11.49 -1.64
N ILE A 135 -5.63 11.38 -2.97
CA ILE A 135 -5.08 12.43 -3.85
C ILE A 135 -5.83 13.75 -3.61
N ASN A 136 -7.16 13.72 -3.62
CA ASN A 136 -8.01 14.90 -3.40
C ASN A 136 -7.78 15.52 -2.02
N LYS A 137 -7.69 14.69 -0.97
CA LYS A 137 -7.42 15.18 0.40
C LYS A 137 -6.06 15.88 0.48
N ILE A 138 -5.00 15.30 -0.10
CA ILE A 138 -3.65 15.89 -0.04
C ILE A 138 -3.57 17.18 -0.86
N THR A 139 -4.19 17.20 -2.05
CA THR A 139 -4.22 18.40 -2.91
C THR A 139 -5.04 19.55 -2.32
N ALA A 140 -6.03 19.26 -1.49
CA ALA A 140 -6.82 20.27 -0.77
C ALA A 140 -6.12 20.83 0.49
N MET A 141 -5.01 20.24 0.95
CA MET A 141 -4.32 20.73 2.16
C MET A 141 -3.78 22.14 1.97
N SER A 142 -3.93 22.96 3.01
CA SER A 142 -3.30 24.27 3.13
C SER A 142 -1.84 24.14 3.58
N PRO A 143 -0.98 25.13 3.27
CA PRO A 143 0.39 25.14 3.74
C PRO A 143 0.48 25.03 5.27
N PRO A 144 1.33 24.14 5.81
CA PRO A 144 1.59 24.05 7.24
C PRO A 144 2.02 25.38 7.86
N THR A 145 1.45 25.71 9.02
CA THR A 145 1.77 26.91 9.80
C THR A 145 2.65 26.62 11.02
N SER A 146 2.96 25.34 11.26
CA SER A 146 3.75 24.89 12.38
C SER A 146 4.63 23.69 12.05
N LYS A 147 5.66 23.43 12.90
CA LYS A 147 6.48 22.21 12.79
C LYS A 147 5.64 20.95 12.88
N LYS A 148 4.63 20.95 13.76
CA LYS A 148 3.75 19.81 14.00
C LYS A 148 2.89 19.51 12.77
N GLU A 149 2.30 20.54 12.16
CA GLU A 149 1.56 20.38 10.90
C GLU A 149 2.48 19.91 9.76
N THR A 150 3.71 20.43 9.70
CA THR A 150 4.68 20.00 8.67
C THR A 150 5.04 18.53 8.84
N GLN A 151 5.26 18.07 10.08
CA GLN A 151 5.50 16.66 10.38
C GLN A 151 4.30 15.78 10.03
N ALA A 152 3.08 16.23 10.33
CA ALA A 152 1.86 15.51 9.97
C ALA A 152 1.73 15.39 8.44
N PHE A 153 1.95 16.48 7.71
CA PHE A 153 1.95 16.49 6.25
C PHE A 153 3.00 15.52 5.69
N LEU A 154 4.25 15.60 6.18
CA LEU A 154 5.34 14.71 5.78
C LEU A 154 5.04 13.22 6.07
N GLY A 155 4.36 12.93 7.17
CA GLY A 155 3.90 11.58 7.49
C GLY A 155 2.90 11.04 6.46
N ILE A 156 1.93 11.87 6.05
CA ILE A 156 0.92 11.51 5.05
C ILE A 156 1.55 11.27 3.69
N VAL A 157 2.35 12.21 3.18
CA VAL A 157 2.99 12.06 1.85
C VAL A 157 4.08 11.00 1.85
N GLY A 158 4.73 10.77 3.00
CA GLY A 158 5.79 9.78 3.17
C GLY A 158 5.30 8.34 3.02
N PHE A 159 4.03 8.05 3.33
CA PHE A 159 3.41 6.75 3.06
C PHE A 159 3.40 6.43 1.56
N TRP A 160 3.22 7.45 0.71
CA TRP A 160 3.12 7.32 -0.75
C TRP A 160 4.44 7.52 -1.49
N ARG A 161 5.57 7.63 -0.79
CA ARG A 161 6.89 7.96 -1.37
C ARG A 161 7.29 7.12 -2.57
N MET A 162 6.92 5.84 -2.60
CA MET A 162 7.30 4.93 -3.69
C MET A 162 6.64 5.30 -5.02
N HIS A 163 5.50 5.99 -4.99
CA HIS A 163 4.77 6.45 -6.16
C HIS A 163 5.28 7.79 -6.70
N ILE A 164 6.16 8.47 -5.95
CA ILE A 164 6.57 9.85 -6.23
C ILE A 164 8.05 9.89 -6.64
N PRO A 165 8.36 10.14 -7.92
CA PRO A 165 9.74 10.32 -8.37
C PRO A 165 10.43 11.46 -7.62
N ASN A 166 11.70 11.27 -7.28
CA ASN A 166 12.52 12.28 -6.58
C ASN A 166 11.95 12.78 -5.24
N HIS A 167 11.06 12.00 -4.59
CA HIS A 167 10.39 12.40 -3.34
C HIS A 167 11.31 13.04 -2.29
N ASN A 168 12.44 12.40 -2.01
CA ASN A 168 13.39 12.86 -0.99
C ASN A 168 14.01 14.23 -1.32
N LEU A 169 14.21 14.53 -2.60
CA LEU A 169 14.74 15.83 -3.04
C LEU A 169 13.70 16.92 -2.80
N ILE A 170 12.44 16.65 -3.14
CA ILE A 170 11.34 17.62 -3.03
C ILE A 170 11.09 18.00 -1.58
N ILE A 171 10.98 17.01 -0.70
CA ILE A 171 10.61 17.24 0.72
C ILE A 171 11.78 17.70 1.59
N SER A 172 13.00 17.81 1.05
CA SER A 172 14.20 18.13 1.83
C SER A 172 14.05 19.45 2.59
N SER A 173 13.56 20.51 1.92
CA SER A 173 13.33 21.83 2.53
C SER A 173 12.23 21.80 3.60
N LEU A 174 11.26 20.87 3.48
CA LEU A 174 10.20 20.66 4.47
C LEU A 174 10.73 19.94 5.71
N TYR A 175 11.62 18.96 5.57
CA TYR A 175 12.23 18.31 6.74
C TYR A 175 13.07 19.29 7.57
N GLN A 176 13.80 20.20 6.93
CA GLN A 176 14.64 21.19 7.62
C GLN A 176 13.86 22.04 8.63
N VAL A 177 12.60 22.40 8.32
CA VAL A 177 11.79 23.21 9.25
C VAL A 177 11.22 22.40 10.42
N THR A 178 11.24 21.07 10.33
CA THR A 178 10.80 20.19 11.43
C THR A 178 11.86 19.95 12.49
N TRP A 179 13.12 20.32 12.24
CA TRP A 179 14.22 20.07 13.17
C TRP A 179 14.04 20.83 14.48
N LYS A 180 14.30 20.17 15.61
CA LYS A 180 14.14 20.77 16.96
C LYS A 180 14.97 22.04 17.12
N LYS A 181 16.19 22.06 16.57
CA LYS A 181 17.16 23.16 16.69
C LYS A 181 16.82 24.41 15.86
N ASN A 182 15.93 24.30 14.87
CA ASN A 182 15.63 25.40 13.95
C ASN A 182 14.37 26.13 14.38
N ASP A 183 14.26 27.44 14.16
CA ASP A 183 12.95 28.10 14.24
C ASP A 183 12.06 27.66 13.08
N PHE A 184 10.75 27.66 13.29
CA PHE A 184 9.82 27.42 12.19
C PHE A 184 9.81 28.63 11.26
N LYS A 185 10.31 28.45 10.04
CA LYS A 185 10.31 29.47 8.99
C LYS A 185 9.73 28.88 7.72
N TRP A 186 8.59 29.41 7.29
CA TRP A 186 7.94 28.99 6.05
C TRP A 186 8.24 30.02 4.96
N GLY A 187 9.25 29.74 4.13
CA GLY A 187 9.68 30.63 3.06
C GLY A 187 9.28 30.13 1.67
N PRO A 188 9.75 30.83 0.61
CA PRO A 188 9.50 30.44 -0.77
C PRO A 188 9.93 29.00 -1.10
N GLU A 189 11.05 28.53 -0.54
CA GLU A 189 11.54 27.17 -0.76
C GLU A 189 10.61 26.09 -0.18
N GLN A 190 10.06 26.31 1.02
CA GLN A 190 9.09 25.40 1.63
C GLN A 190 7.77 25.43 0.87
N GLN A 191 7.31 26.63 0.48
CA GLN A 191 6.09 26.77 -0.31
C GLN A 191 6.22 26.06 -1.67
N GLN A 192 7.36 26.21 -2.34
CA GLN A 192 7.63 25.55 -3.61
C GLN A 192 7.64 24.02 -3.45
N ALA A 193 8.32 23.50 -2.43
CA ALA A 193 8.35 22.06 -2.13
C ALA A 193 6.96 21.51 -1.80
N PHE A 194 6.17 22.23 -1.02
CA PHE A 194 4.80 21.88 -0.67
C PHE A 194 3.90 21.78 -1.91
N GLU A 195 3.94 22.78 -2.79
CA GLU A 195 3.15 22.73 -4.03
C GLU A 195 3.68 21.69 -5.02
N GLN A 196 5.01 21.48 -5.06
CA GLN A 196 5.60 20.47 -5.92
C GLN A 196 5.16 19.07 -5.50
N ILE A 197 5.22 18.72 -4.21
CA ILE A 197 4.81 17.38 -3.77
C ILE A 197 3.32 17.13 -4.02
N LYS A 198 2.47 18.15 -3.88
CA LYS A 198 1.03 18.06 -4.21
C LYS A 198 0.82 17.77 -5.70
N ARG A 199 1.59 18.41 -6.59
CA ARG A 199 1.55 18.11 -8.04
C ARG A 199 2.02 16.70 -8.34
N GLU A 200 3.16 16.28 -7.77
CA GLU A 200 3.68 14.93 -8.03
C GLU A 200 2.75 13.82 -7.53
N ILE A 201 1.96 14.06 -6.49
CA ILE A 201 0.93 13.12 -6.02
C ILE A 201 -0.20 12.93 -7.03
N VAL A 202 -0.58 13.98 -7.76
CA VAL A 202 -1.56 13.87 -8.86
C VAL A 202 -0.99 13.05 -10.02
N HIS A 203 0.32 13.15 -10.26
CA HIS A 203 1.05 12.42 -11.29
C HIS A 203 1.73 11.16 -10.76
N ALA A 204 1.27 10.65 -9.62
CA ALA A 204 1.85 9.50 -8.95
C ALA A 204 1.90 8.29 -9.88
N VAL A 205 3.07 7.65 -9.92
CA VAL A 205 3.32 6.50 -10.79
C VAL A 205 2.62 5.28 -10.21
N ALA A 206 1.80 4.61 -11.03
CA ALA A 206 1.26 3.31 -10.71
C ALA A 206 2.42 2.30 -10.58
N LEU A 207 2.51 1.62 -9.45
CA LEU A 207 3.56 0.62 -9.24
C LEU A 207 3.15 -0.69 -9.89
N GLY A 208 4.09 -1.29 -10.61
CA GLY A 208 3.90 -2.53 -11.35
C GLY A 208 3.43 -3.70 -10.49
N PRO A 209 3.09 -4.84 -11.14
CA PRO A 209 2.57 -5.99 -10.44
C PRO A 209 3.49 -6.52 -9.38
N VAL A 210 2.88 -7.07 -8.33
CA VAL A 210 3.60 -7.79 -7.29
C VAL A 210 4.32 -8.94 -7.97
N GLN A 211 5.64 -8.86 -7.96
CA GLN A 211 6.46 -10.03 -8.21
C GLN A 211 6.44 -10.82 -6.90
N ALA A 212 5.66 -11.88 -6.87
CA ALA A 212 5.79 -12.86 -5.81
C ALA A 212 7.11 -13.62 -6.11
N GLY A 213 8.08 -13.53 -5.19
CA GLY A 213 9.38 -14.17 -5.31
C GLY A 213 10.54 -13.23 -5.66
N GLN A 214 11.13 -12.63 -4.63
CA GLN A 214 12.57 -12.69 -4.37
C GLN A 214 12.81 -12.24 -2.93
N ASP A 215 13.44 -13.14 -2.16
CA ASP A 215 13.85 -12.96 -0.77
C ASP A 215 14.60 -11.63 -0.56
N VAL A 216 14.31 -10.97 0.57
CA VAL A 216 15.28 -10.10 1.25
C VAL A 216 15.73 -10.81 2.51
#